data_AF-A0A661C1Z9-F1
#
_entry.id   AF-A0A661C1Z9-F1
#
_cell.length_a   1.000
_cell.length_b   1.000
_cell.length_c   1.000
_cell.angle_alpha   90.00
_cell.angle_beta   90.00
_cell.angle_gamma   90.00
#
_symmetry.space_group_name_H-M   'P 1'
#
loop_
_entity.id
_entity.type
_entity.pdbx_description
1 polymer ?
#
loop_
_entity_poly.entity_id
_entity_poly.type
_entity_poly.pdbx_seq_one_letter_code
_entity_poly.pdbx_strand_id
1 'polypeptide(L)' 'MNNTITQTSSALIDPFGRKIDYVRLSVTDKCNLRCFYCMPKGFKDFEQPENWLTFDEIERVIKAFTEL' A
#
# COMPACT_ATOMS: atom_id res chain seq x y z
N MET A 1 23.48 -10.22 32.93
CA MET A 1 23.59 -8.83 32.44
C MET A 1 22.64 -8.73 31.28
N ASN A 2 21.39 -8.37 31.58
CA ASN A 2 20.25 -8.58 30.70
C ASN A 2 20.02 -7.29 29.91
N ASN A 3 20.46 -7.27 28.65
CA ASN A 3 20.07 -6.23 27.71
C ASN A 3 18.74 -6.64 27.08
N THR A 4 17.65 -6.40 27.82
CA THR A 4 16.32 -6.34 27.23
C THR A 4 16.26 -5.04 26.43
N ILE A 5 16.54 -5.12 25.13
CA ILE A 5 16.25 -4.04 24.19
C ILE A 5 14.73 -3.92 24.18
N THR A 6 14.19 -3.00 24.95
CA THR A 6 12.79 -2.60 24.86
C THR A 6 12.65 -1.86 23.52
N GLN A 7 12.44 -2.60 22.43
CA GLN A 7 11.99 -2.00 21.18
C GLN A 7 10.61 -1.40 21.45
N THR A 8 10.56 -0.08 21.55
CA THR A 8 9.31 0.66 21.57
C THR A 8 8.81 0.72 20.13
N SER A 9 8.18 -0.36 19.63
CA SER A 9 7.37 -0.22 18.42
C SER A 9 6.17 0.64 18.80
N SER A 10 6.22 1.92 18.39
CA SER A 10 5.08 2.80 18.52
C SER A 10 4.02 2.27 17.57
N ALA A 11 3.08 1.47 18.09
CA ALA A 11 2.01 0.90 17.29
C ALA A 11 1.39 2.00 16.41
N LEU A 12 1.26 1.71 15.12
CA LEU A 12 0.59 2.59 14.16
C LEU A 12 -0.91 2.60 14.46
N ILE A 13 -1.31 3.49 15.36
CA ILE A 13 -2.68 3.69 15.78
C ILE A 13 -3.20 4.97 15.14
N ASP A 14 -4.31 4.86 14.42
CA ASP A 14 -4.97 6.04 13.86
C ASP A 14 -5.78 6.82 14.93
N PRO A 15 -6.31 8.02 14.62
CA PRO A 15 -7.10 8.80 15.58
C PRO A 15 -8.39 8.12 16.09
N PHE A 16 -8.82 7.03 15.45
CA PHE A 16 -9.99 6.24 15.85
C PHE A 16 -9.61 5.01 16.71
N GLY A 17 -8.33 4.85 17.06
CA GLY A 17 -7.85 3.74 17.88
C GLY A 17 -7.65 2.43 17.11
N ARG A 18 -7.66 2.46 15.77
CA ARG A 18 -7.44 1.25 14.95
C ARG A 18 -5.95 1.02 14.75
N LYS A 19 -5.51 -0.22 14.92
CA LYS A 19 -4.16 -0.64 14.57
C LYS A 19 -4.05 -0.84 13.06
N ILE A 20 -3.07 -0.20 12.44
CA ILE A 20 -2.70 -0.43 11.05
C ILE A 20 -1.77 -1.64 11.03
N ASP A 21 -2.24 -2.76 10.49
CA ASP A 21 -1.50 -4.03 10.43
C ASP A 21 -1.40 -4.62 9.02
N TYR A 22 -1.96 -3.94 8.01
CA TYR A 22 -1.82 -4.31 6.61
C TYR A 22 -1.68 -3.10 5.69
N VAL A 23 -1.03 -3.31 4.55
CA VAL A 23 -0.89 -2.34 3.46
C VAL A 23 -1.47 -2.96 2.19
N ARG A 24 -2.33 -2.20 1.48
CA ARG A 24 -2.83 -2.60 0.16
C ARG A 24 -2.06 -1.86 -0.92
N LEU A 25 -1.30 -2.61 -1.71
CA LEU A 25 -0.58 -2.08 -2.87
C LEU A 25 -1.38 -2.33 -4.15
N SER A 26 -1.76 -1.26 -4.84
CA SER A 26 -2.32 -1.33 -6.19
C SER A 26 -1.19 -1.17 -7.20
N VAL A 27 -0.90 -2.21 -7.97
CA VAL A 27 0.24 -2.23 -8.91
C VAL A 27 -0.14 -1.64 -10.27
N THR A 28 -1.38 -1.83 -10.69
CA THR A 28 -1.90 -1.34 -11.97
C THR A 28 -3.40 -1.09 -11.85
N ASP A 29 -3.87 -0.16 -12.66
CA ASP A 29 -5.27 0.15 -12.90
C ASP A 29 -5.84 -0.63 -14.11
N LYS A 30 -4.99 -1.34 -14.87
CA LYS A 30 -5.41 -2.15 -16.00
C LYS A 30 -6.05 -3.46 -15.54
N CYS A 31 -7.23 -3.75 -16.09
CA CYS A 31 -7.95 -4.99 -15.87
C CYS A 31 -8.49 -5.53 -17.19
N ASN A 32 -8.43 -6.85 -17.38
CA ASN A 32 -8.95 -7.55 -18.56
C ASN A 32 -10.46 -7.84 -18.50
N LEU A 33 -11.11 -7.57 -17.36
CA LEU A 33 -12.56 -7.67 -17.19
C LEU A 33 -13.22 -6.29 -17.35
N ARG A 34 -14.55 -6.25 -17.45
CA ARG A 34 -15.36 -5.01 -17.52
C ARG A 34 -16.61 -5.16 -16.66
N CYS A 35 -16.40 -5.39 -15.37
CA CYS A 35 -17.47 -5.61 -14.41
C CYS A 35 -18.31 -4.33 -14.25
N PHE A 36 -19.63 -4.40 -14.41
CA PHE A 36 -20.52 -3.23 -14.39
C PHE A 36 -20.43 -2.39 -13.09
N TYR A 37 -20.10 -3.03 -11.95
CA TYR A 37 -19.99 -2.41 -10.64
C TYR A 37 -18.59 -1.89 -10.31
N CYS A 38 -17.58 -2.21 -11.12
CA CYS A 38 -16.19 -1.85 -10.88
C CYS A 38 -15.64 -0.94 -11.99
N MET A 39 -15.87 -1.31 -13.25
CA MET A 39 -15.40 -0.56 -14.41
C MET A 39 -16.58 -0.36 -15.39
N PRO A 40 -17.27 0.80 -15.29
CA PRO A 40 -18.41 1.12 -16.14
C PRO A 40 -18.05 1.08 -17.63
N LYS A 41 -19.03 0.77 -18.47
CA LYS A 41 -18.86 0.81 -19.93
C LYS A 41 -18.42 2.22 -20.35
N GLY A 42 -17.29 2.29 -21.05
CA GLY A 42 -16.73 3.55 -21.56
C GLY A 42 -15.57 4.12 -20.73
N PHE A 43 -15.20 3.51 -19.60
CA PHE A 43 -14.00 3.90 -18.87
C PHE A 43 -12.74 3.70 -19.73
N LYS A 44 -11.99 4.78 -19.94
CA LYS A 44 -10.78 4.82 -20.78
C LYS A 44 -9.62 5.56 -20.12
N ASP A 45 -9.84 6.14 -18.95
CA ASP A 45 -8.86 6.98 -18.25
C ASP A 45 -7.90 6.09 -17.45
N PHE A 46 -7.14 5.27 -18.18
CA PHE A 46 -6.06 4.49 -17.61
C PHE A 46 -4.82 5.36 -17.46
N GLU A 47 -4.13 5.20 -16.35
CA GLU A 47 -2.88 5.85 -16.05
C GLU A 47 -1.80 5.39 -17.03
N GLN A 48 -0.91 6.32 -17.39
CA GLN A 48 0.23 6.02 -18.24
C GLN A 48 1.23 5.16 -17.46
N PRO A 49 1.79 4.08 -18.05
CA PRO A 49 2.73 3.20 -17.34
C PRO A 49 3.94 3.93 -16.73
N GLU A 50 4.34 5.06 -17.32
CA GLU A 50 5.44 5.90 -16.85
C GLU A 50 5.15 6.56 -15.49
N ASN A 51 3.87 6.70 -15.12
CA ASN A 51 3.44 7.27 -13.85
C ASN A 51 3.19 6.19 -12.78
N TRP A 52 3.38 4.91 -13.11
CA TRP A 52 3.31 3.84 -12.12
C TRP A 52 4.54 3.82 -11.24
N LEU A 53 4.38 3.35 -10.01
CA LEU A 53 5.53 3.12 -9.14
C LEU A 53 6.45 2.08 -9.76
N THR A 54 7.73 2.41 -9.82
CA THR A 54 8.78 1.44 -10.14
C THR A 54 8.94 0.42 -9.02
N PHE A 55 9.58 -0.71 -9.31
CA PHE A 55 9.84 -1.73 -8.30
C PHE A 55 10.66 -1.19 -7.12
N ASP A 56 11.67 -0.35 -7.38
CA ASP A 56 12.51 0.25 -6.35
C ASP A 56 11.70 1.20 -5.45
N GLU A 57 10.76 1.95 -6.01
CA GLU A 57 9.87 2.81 -5.23
C GLU A 57 8.89 2.01 -4.39
N ILE A 58 8.35 0.92 -4.93
CA ILE A 58 7.50 -0.02 -4.19
C ILE A 58 8.28 -0.58 -2.99
N GLU A 59 9.49 -1.10 -3.20
CA GLU A 59 10.32 -1.64 -2.13
C GLU A 59 10.58 -0.59 -1.05
N ARG A 60 10.99 0.62 -1.45
CA ARG A 60 11.25 1.74 -0.54
C ARG A 60 10.03 2.08 0.32
N VAL A 61 8.84 2.15 -0.27
CA VAL A 61 7.61 2.50 0.44
C VAL A 61 7.19 1.37 1.38
N ILE A 62 7.18 0.12 0.91
CA ILE A 62 6.76 -1.03 1.73
C ILE A 62 7.71 -1.23 2.91
N LYS A 63 9.02 -1.07 2.70
CA LYS A 63 10.01 -1.14 3.77
C LYS A 63 9.72 -0.13 4.88
N ALA A 64 9.38 1.11 4.52
CA ALA A 64 9.01 2.13 5.48
C ALA A 64 7.78 1.73 6.33
N PHE A 65 6.79 1.03 5.77
CA PHE A 65 5.64 0.53 6.54
C PHE A 65 5.97 -0.65 7.45
N THR A 66 6.96 -1.48 7.09
CA THR A 66 7.33 -2.68 7.87
C THR A 66 8.30 -2.39 9.03
N GLU A 67 9.01 -1.26 8.98
CA GLU A 67 10.01 -0.87 9.99
C GLU A 67 9.43 0.00 11.13
N LEU A 68 8.13 0.33 11.08
CA LEU A 68 7.42 1.18 12.04
C LEU A 68 6.75 0.40 13.20
#